data_AF-A0A258CVP5-F1
#
_entry.id   AF-A0A258CVP5-F1
#
_cell.length_a   1.000
_cell.length_b   1.000
_cell.length_c   1.000
_cell.angle_alpha   90.00
_cell.angle_beta   90.00
_cell.angle_gamma   90.00
#
_symmetry.space_group_name_H-M   'P 1'
#
loop_
_entity.id
_entity.type
_entity.pdbx_description
1 polymer ?
#
loop_
_entity_poly.entity_id
_entity_poly.type
_entity_poly.pdbx_seq_one_letter_code
_entity_poly.pdbx_strand_id
1 'polypeptide(L)' 'KIERPDFVAAAIENASRTKAGFSDALIALQNAEAQCATTATFDIRATRLDGMSSVENYL' A
#
# COMPACT_ATOMS: atom_id res chain seq x y z
N LYS A 1 3.48 21.44 -3.30
CA LYS A 1 4.34 21.01 -2.18
C LYS A 1 4.97 19.67 -2.57
N ILE A 2 6.24 19.47 -2.22
CA ILE A 2 7.04 18.26 -2.53
C ILE A 2 6.72 17.17 -1.49
N GLU A 3 6.95 15.92 -1.87
CA GLU A 3 6.66 14.69 -1.12
C GLU A 3 7.02 14.72 0.36
N ARG A 4 6.22 13.99 1.15
CA ARG A 4 6.45 13.68 2.57
C ARG A 4 7.58 12.64 2.70
N PRO A 5 8.80 13.02 3.13
CA PRO A 5 9.96 12.12 3.08
C PRO A 5 9.82 10.89 3.97
N ASP A 6 9.09 11.03 5.07
CA ASP A 6 8.69 9.95 5.98
C ASP A 6 7.86 8.87 5.26
N PHE A 7 6.87 9.30 4.47
CA PHE A 7 6.02 8.39 3.68
C PHE A 7 6.80 7.72 2.56
N VAL A 8 7.66 8.48 1.87
CA VAL A 8 8.49 7.92 0.78
C VAL A 8 9.45 6.87 1.32
N ALA A 9 10.14 7.15 2.43
CA ALA A 9 11.06 6.18 3.05
C ALA A 9 10.31 4.91 3.48
N ALA A 10 9.17 5.05 4.14
CA ALA A 10 8.34 3.91 4.55
C ALA A 10 7.80 3.12 3.35
N ALA A 11 7.43 3.79 2.26
CA ALA A 11 6.95 3.12 1.04
C ALA A 11 8.08 2.35 0.34
N ILE A 12 9.30 2.90 0.29
CA ILE A 12 10.49 2.21 -0.24
C ILE A 12 10.78 0.94 0.59
N GLU A 13 10.75 1.05 1.91
CA GLU A 13 10.97 -0.08 2.82
C GLU A 13 9.91 -1.17 2.61
N ASN A 14 8.63 -0.78 2.60
CA ASN A 14 7.52 -1.71 2.38
C ASN A 14 7.60 -2.40 1.01
N ALA A 15 7.80 -1.65 -0.07
CA ALA A 15 7.94 -2.21 -1.41
C ALA A 15 9.13 -3.18 -1.50
N SER A 16 10.27 -2.85 -0.88
CA SER A 16 11.45 -3.71 -0.84
C SER A 16 11.21 -5.03 -0.10
N ARG A 17 10.55 -4.96 1.06
CA ARG A 17 10.23 -6.11 1.93
C ARG A 17 9.21 -7.04 1.31
N THR A 18 8.12 -6.51 0.75
CA THR A 18 6.99 -7.30 0.24
C THR A 18 7.11 -7.66 -1.25
N LYS A 19 8.01 -6.98 -1.96
CA LYS A 19 8.12 -6.99 -3.44
C LYS A 19 6.89 -6.42 -4.15
N ALA A 20 6.06 -5.66 -3.45
CA ALA A 20 4.96 -4.88 -4.04
C ALA A 20 5.50 -3.65 -4.79
N GLY A 21 4.65 -3.02 -5.61
CA GLY A 21 4.97 -1.75 -6.24
C GLY A 21 5.16 -0.64 -5.20
N PHE A 22 6.04 0.32 -5.51
CA PHE A 22 6.22 1.52 -4.68
C PHE A 22 4.90 2.32 -4.56
N SER A 23 4.12 2.41 -5.64
CA SER A 23 2.79 3.03 -5.63
C SER A 23 1.83 2.34 -4.68
N ASP A 24 1.80 1.00 -4.67
CA ASP A 24 0.92 0.25 -3.76
C ASP A 24 1.31 0.46 -2.30
N ALA A 25 2.62 0.50 -2.02
CA ALA A 25 3.13 0.79 -0.68
C ALA A 25 2.76 2.22 -0.22
N LEU A 26 2.82 3.21 -1.12
CA LEU A 26 2.36 4.57 -0.83
C LEU A 26 0.85 4.61 -0.57
N ILE A 27 0.05 3.95 -1.41
CA ILE A 27 -1.41 3.89 -1.26
C ILE A 27 -1.78 3.24 0.08
N ALA A 28 -1.14 2.13 0.44
CA ALA A 28 -1.35 1.45 1.72
C ALA A 28 -1.07 2.38 2.91
N LEU A 29 0.03 3.14 2.88
CA LEU A 29 0.38 4.10 3.94
C LEU A 29 -0.64 5.25 4.03
N GLN A 30 -1.06 5.80 2.89
CA GLN A 30 -2.05 6.88 2.84
C GLN A 30 -3.41 6.42 3.37
N ASN A 31 -3.83 5.22 2.99
CA ASN A 31 -5.11 4.66 3.44
C ASN A 31 -5.08 4.27 4.92
N ALA A 32 -3.93 3.80 5.43
CA ALA A 32 -3.73 3.59 6.86
C ALA A 32 -3.81 4.91 7.65
N GLU A 33 -3.19 5.99 7.17
CA GLU A 33 -3.30 7.33 7.79
C GLU A 33 -4.74 7.86 7.77
N ALA A 34 -5.50 7.55 6.71
CA ALA A 34 -6.92 7.88 6.59
C ALA A 34 -7.86 6.94 7.37
N GLN A 35 -7.32 5.97 8.12
CA GLN A 35 -8.08 4.96 8.87
C GLN A 35 -9.01 4.10 7.99
N CYS A 36 -8.67 3.95 6.71
CA CYS A 36 -9.36 3.01 5.83
C CYS A 36 -9.06 1.59 6.30
N ALA A 37 -10.10 0.77 6.46
CA ALA A 37 -9.93 -0.60 6.89
C ALA A 37 -9.17 -1.45 5.87
N THR A 38 -9.47 -1.29 4.58
CA THR A 38 -8.85 -2.06 3.51
C THR A 38 -9.01 -1.36 2.15
N THR A 39 -8.05 -1.59 1.26
CA THR A 39 -8.04 -1.15 -0.14
C THR A 39 -8.06 -2.36 -1.04
N ALA A 40 -9.02 -2.41 -1.97
CA ALA A 40 -9.07 -3.47 -2.97
C ALA A 40 -7.99 -3.25 -4.06
N THR A 41 -7.33 -4.32 -4.49
CA THR A 41 -6.31 -4.29 -5.53
C THR A 41 -6.40 -5.49 -6.46
N PHE A 42 -5.96 -5.31 -7.70
CA PHE A 42 -5.74 -6.39 -8.67
C PHE A 42 -4.30 -6.91 -8.66
N ASP A 43 -3.36 -6.21 -8.00
CA ASP A 43 -1.98 -6.67 -7.90
C ASP A 43 -1.81 -7.68 -6.76
N ILE A 44 -1.52 -8.93 -7.12
CA ILE A 44 -1.26 -10.03 -6.19
C ILE A 44 -0.05 -9.77 -5.27
N ARG A 45 0.89 -8.91 -5.66
CA ARG A 45 2.03 -8.56 -4.79
C ARG A 45 1.61 -7.52 -3.76
N ALA A 46 0.70 -6.62 -4.12
CA ALA A 46 0.19 -5.60 -3.22
C ALA A 46 -0.62 -6.20 -2.06
N THR A 47 -1.23 -7.37 -2.21
CA THR A 47 -1.92 -8.09 -1.11
C THR A 47 -0.99 -8.52 0.05
N ARG A 48 0.32 -8.39 -0.12
CA ARG A 48 1.33 -8.60 0.94
C ARG A 48 1.55 -7.37 1.81
N LEU A 49 0.99 -6.22 1.44
CA LEU A 49 1.00 -5.00 2.23
C LEU A 49 -0.20 -4.99 3.17
N ASP A 50 0.01 -4.49 4.39
CA ASP A 50 -1.07 -4.34 5.36
C ASP A 50 -2.17 -3.41 4.80
N GLY A 51 -3.42 -3.80 4.98
CA GLY A 51 -4.57 -3.02 4.51
C GLY A 51 -4.85 -3.13 3.01
N MET A 52 -4.19 -4.02 2.27
CA MET A 52 -4.48 -4.31 0.87
C MET A 52 -5.14 -5.69 0.73
N SER A 53 -6.21 -5.80 -0.05
CA SER A 53 -6.93 -7.05 -0.29
C SER A 53 -7.20 -7.26 -1.78
N SER A 54 -7.26 -8.52 -2.21
CA SER A 54 -7.72 -8.86 -3.57
C SER A 54 -9.12 -8.29 -3.81
N VAL A 55 -9.36 -7.77 -5.02
CA VAL A 55 -10.70 -7.39 -5.50
C VAL A 55 -11.70 -8.53 -5.38
N GLU A 56 -11.27 -9.78 -5.54
CA GLU A 56 -12.13 -10.97 -5.48
C GLU A 56 -12.85 -11.13 -4.14
N ASN A 57 -12.33 -10.54 -3.06
CA ASN A 57 -12.98 -10.56 -1.74
C ASN A 57 -14.20 -9.61 -1.64
N TYR A 58 -14.49 -8.84 -2.70
CA TYR A 58 -15.57 -7.86 -2.75
C TYR A 58 -16.59 -8.13 -3.87
N LEU A 59 -16.51 -9.28 -4.53
CA LEU A 59 -17.43 -9.76 -5.56
C LEU A 59 -18.29 -10.90 -5.01
#